data_AF-A0A4Y4DRV8-F1
#
_entry.id   AF-A0A4Y4DRV8-F1
#
_cell.length_a   1.000
_cell.length_b   1.000
_cell.length_c   1.000
_cell.angle_alpha   90.00
_cell.angle_beta   90.00
_cell.angle_gamma   90.00
#
_symmetry.space_group_name_H-M   'P 1'
#
loop_
_entity.id
_entity.type
_entity.pdbx_description
1 polymer ?
#
loop_
_entity_poly.entity_id
_entity_poly.type
_entity_poly.pdbx_seq_one_letter_code
_entity_poly.pdbx_strand_id
1 'polypeptide(L)'
;MRLAHAITSSVIAGLLVFSTAAPGTAAPNDLPTVQADELGKASSMLALINPSTKLSPEDYTPKDLVNVAGTSVTLRPEAAEAVEALVADARKAGHSIKVLSAFRSYQRQSALFNQYQSKYGTAYAERISARPGTSEHQLGLAADLGYTNSYAELKEAFGQTPAGQWIAKHAVDYGLIIRYPVGMESITGYKYEPWHVRYIGEDQAKAMAASGAKTYEEYYSMLKKQAQKEAKATDKAKVPEVEQKKPESKSTEGTAKPGSGVLQKDDLIVLRFLPPYRDWSFGFIP
;
A
#
# COMPACT_ATOMS: atom_id res chain seq x y z
N MET A 1 -58.64 -26.35 -55.51
CA MET A 1 -58.60 -24.87 -55.59
C MET A 1 -58.04 -24.32 -54.30
N ARG A 2 -56.94 -23.55 -54.39
CA ARG A 2 -56.49 -22.45 -53.48
C ARG A 2 -56.17 -22.82 -52.02
N LEU A 3 -55.15 -22.30 -51.34
CA LEU A 3 -53.96 -21.48 -51.63
C LEU A 3 -53.11 -21.54 -50.33
N ALA A 4 -51.81 -21.29 -50.46
CA ALA A 4 -50.77 -21.29 -49.43
C ALA A 4 -51.06 -20.39 -48.22
N HIS A 5 -50.30 -20.54 -47.13
CA HIS A 5 -49.47 -19.47 -46.53
C HIS A 5 -48.42 -20.11 -45.60
N ALA A 6 -47.15 -20.01 -46.02
CA ALA A 6 -45.98 -20.26 -45.19
C ALA A 6 -45.66 -18.99 -44.38
N ILE A 7 -45.33 -19.15 -43.10
CA ILE A 7 -44.75 -18.08 -42.28
C ILE A 7 -43.37 -18.55 -41.83
N THR A 8 -42.35 -18.11 -42.55
CA THR A 8 -40.94 -18.21 -42.16
C THR A 8 -40.64 -17.09 -41.16
N SER A 9 -40.34 -17.45 -39.90
CA SER A 9 -39.73 -16.53 -38.94
C SER A 9 -38.21 -16.67 -39.03
N SER A 10 -37.55 -15.66 -39.59
CA SER A 10 -36.09 -15.52 -39.54
C SER A 10 -35.68 -15.00 -38.16
N VAL A 11 -34.99 -15.83 -37.38
CA VAL A 11 -34.27 -15.39 -36.18
C VAL A 11 -32.89 -14.91 -36.60
N ILE A 12 -32.66 -13.59 -36.54
CA ILE A 12 -31.33 -13.00 -36.72
C ILE A 12 -30.59 -13.17 -35.38
N ALA A 13 -29.64 -14.11 -35.34
CA ALA A 13 -28.70 -14.25 -34.25
C ALA A 13 -27.63 -13.14 -34.37
N GLY A 14 -27.80 -12.06 -33.62
CA GLY A 14 -26.76 -11.05 -33.43
C GLY A 14 -25.65 -11.60 -32.54
N LEU A 15 -24.51 -11.95 -33.14
CA LEU A 15 -23.31 -12.38 -32.41
C LEU A 15 -22.64 -11.14 -31.79
N LEU A 16 -22.99 -10.81 -30.54
CA LEU A 16 -22.26 -9.84 -29.72
C LEU A 16 -20.95 -10.48 -29.25
N VAL A 17 -19.86 -10.18 -29.95
CA VAL A 17 -18.50 -10.55 -29.52
C VAL A 17 -18.10 -9.58 -28.40
N PHE A 18 -18.33 -9.98 -27.15
CA PHE A 18 -17.68 -9.33 -26.02
C PHE A 18 -16.21 -9.75 -26.01
N SER A 19 -15.32 -8.84 -26.41
CA SER A 19 -13.89 -8.97 -26.18
C SER A 19 -13.62 -8.78 -24.69
N THR A 20 -13.71 -9.86 -23.92
CA THR A 20 -13.16 -9.89 -22.56
C THR A 20 -11.65 -9.92 -22.68
N ALA A 21 -11.00 -8.75 -22.56
CA ALA A 21 -9.58 -8.71 -22.29
C ALA A 21 -9.37 -9.39 -20.92
N ALA A 22 -8.74 -10.56 -20.92
CA ALA A 22 -8.33 -11.22 -19.70
C ALA A 22 -7.35 -10.30 -18.95
N PRO A 23 -7.49 -10.11 -17.62
CA PRO A 23 -6.46 -9.45 -16.85
C PRO A 23 -5.16 -10.25 -17.02
N GLY A 24 -4.10 -9.57 -17.45
CA GLY A 24 -2.80 -10.21 -17.72
C GLY A 24 -2.32 -10.91 -16.45
N THR A 25 -2.24 -12.24 -16.51
CA THR A 25 -1.61 -13.03 -15.44
C THR A 25 -0.13 -12.70 -15.44
N ALA A 26 0.32 -11.99 -14.41
CA ALA A 26 1.74 -11.76 -14.16
C ALA A 26 2.50 -13.09 -14.18
N ALA A 27 3.74 -13.08 -14.67
CA ALA A 27 4.57 -14.28 -14.70
C ALA A 27 4.75 -14.85 -13.27
N PRO A 28 5.03 -16.16 -13.10
CA PRO A 28 4.97 -16.84 -11.80
C PRO A 28 5.88 -16.31 -10.68
N ASN A 29 6.73 -15.31 -10.96
CA ASN A 29 7.67 -14.70 -10.02
C ASN A 29 7.52 -13.17 -9.89
N ASP A 30 6.58 -12.55 -10.61
CA ASP A 30 6.35 -11.11 -10.54
C ASP A 30 5.25 -10.81 -9.51
N LEU A 31 5.45 -9.78 -8.68
CA LEU A 31 4.41 -9.38 -7.71
C LEU A 31 3.21 -8.82 -8.47
N PRO A 32 1.99 -8.89 -7.90
CA PRO A 32 0.83 -8.25 -8.48
C PRO A 32 1.10 -6.76 -8.73
N THR A 33 0.79 -6.29 -9.94
CA THR A 33 0.96 -4.89 -10.32
C THR A 33 0.11 -3.99 -9.41
N VAL A 34 0.73 -2.96 -8.85
CA VAL A 34 0.08 -1.95 -8.00
C VAL A 34 0.44 -0.56 -8.46
N GLN A 35 -0.53 0.35 -8.46
CA GLN A 35 -0.26 1.75 -8.76
C GLN A 35 0.53 2.40 -7.62
N ALA A 36 1.55 3.18 -7.95
CA ALA A 36 2.47 3.73 -6.95
C ALA A 36 1.78 4.69 -5.95
N ASP A 37 0.70 5.34 -6.38
CA ASP A 37 -0.09 6.25 -5.56
C ASP A 37 -1.00 5.51 -4.57
N GLU A 38 -1.40 4.26 -4.84
CA GLU A 38 -2.21 3.45 -3.92
C GLU A 38 -1.49 3.14 -2.62
N LEU A 39 -0.21 2.79 -2.68
CA LEU A 39 0.57 2.34 -1.53
C LEU A 39 0.59 3.36 -0.36
N GLY A 40 0.54 4.66 -0.67
CA GLY A 40 0.58 5.73 0.34
C GLY A 40 -0.78 6.24 0.82
N LYS A 41 -1.90 5.81 0.23
CA LYS A 41 -3.22 6.35 0.57
C LYS A 41 -3.82 5.60 1.76
N ALA A 42 -4.32 6.34 2.74
CA ALA A 42 -5.07 5.77 3.86
C ALA A 42 -6.30 4.92 3.44
N SER A 43 -6.90 5.25 2.29
CA SER A 43 -8.02 4.50 1.72
C SER A 43 -7.63 3.20 1.04
N SER A 44 -6.34 3.00 0.73
CA SER A 44 -5.89 1.79 0.07
C SER A 44 -5.87 0.61 1.03
N MET A 45 -6.21 -0.58 0.53
CA MET A 45 -6.05 -1.82 1.30
C MET A 45 -4.57 -2.10 1.64
N LEU A 46 -3.67 -1.56 0.83
CA LEU A 46 -2.23 -1.74 0.94
C LEU A 46 -1.52 -0.67 1.76
N ALA A 47 -2.27 0.24 2.42
CA ALA A 47 -1.67 1.27 3.27
C ALA A 47 -0.75 0.65 4.33
N LEU A 48 0.51 1.07 4.36
CA LEU A 48 1.46 0.72 5.41
C LEU A 48 1.42 1.79 6.50
N ILE A 49 1.06 1.40 7.72
CA ILE A 49 1.26 2.22 8.92
C ILE A 49 1.93 1.40 10.02
N ASN A 50 2.82 2.06 10.76
CA ASN A 50 3.61 1.48 11.84
C ASN A 50 4.20 2.63 12.69
N PRO A 51 5.02 2.39 13.72
CA PRO A 51 5.52 3.45 14.59
C PRO A 51 6.31 4.54 13.85
N SER A 52 6.90 4.23 12.69
CA SER A 52 7.66 5.17 11.85
C SER A 52 6.85 5.77 10.70
N THR A 53 5.65 5.24 10.41
CA THR A 53 4.81 5.65 9.28
C THR A 53 3.40 5.95 9.78
N LYS A 54 3.09 7.24 9.85
CA LYS A 54 1.77 7.74 10.24
C LYS A 54 0.79 7.69 9.07
N LEU A 55 -0.47 7.55 9.42
CA LEU A 55 -1.58 7.69 8.48
C LEU A 55 -1.71 9.13 7.99
N SER A 56 -2.11 9.31 6.74
CA SER A 56 -2.39 10.61 6.14
C SER A 56 -3.73 10.57 5.39
N PRO A 57 -4.75 11.33 5.81
CA PRO A 57 -4.78 12.19 7.01
C PRO A 57 -4.66 11.38 8.32
N GLU A 58 -4.13 11.99 9.38
CA GLU A 58 -3.86 11.29 10.66
C GLU A 58 -5.13 10.72 11.29
N ASP A 59 -6.27 11.38 11.11
CA ASP A 59 -7.58 11.03 11.67
C ASP A 59 -8.48 10.28 10.68
N TYR A 60 -7.90 9.76 9.58
CA TYR A 60 -8.65 9.00 8.58
C TYR A 60 -9.56 7.95 9.22
N THR A 61 -10.79 7.90 8.73
CA THR A 61 -11.82 6.95 9.14
C THR A 61 -12.49 6.40 7.87
N PRO A 62 -12.50 5.07 7.66
CA PRO A 62 -13.25 4.47 6.55
C PRO A 62 -14.74 4.79 6.66
N LYS A 63 -15.38 5.03 5.50
CA LYS A 63 -16.80 5.47 5.45
C LYS A 63 -17.78 4.30 5.36
N ASP A 64 -17.29 3.13 5.01
CA ASP A 64 -18.00 1.93 4.58
C ASP A 64 -17.87 0.78 5.60
N LEU A 65 -17.61 1.11 6.87
CA LEU A 65 -17.48 0.12 7.93
C LEU A 65 -18.78 -0.67 8.12
N VAL A 66 -18.65 -1.99 8.20
CA VAL A 66 -19.73 -2.93 8.47
C VAL A 66 -19.46 -3.71 9.75
N ASN A 67 -20.52 -4.14 10.43
CA ASN A 67 -20.38 -5.01 11.60
C ASN A 67 -19.87 -6.38 11.16
N VAL A 68 -18.91 -6.92 11.91
CA VAL A 68 -18.53 -8.32 11.79
C VAL A 68 -19.62 -9.19 12.41
N ALA A 69 -20.11 -10.18 11.67
CA ALA A 69 -21.25 -11.01 12.02
C ALA A 69 -21.16 -11.58 13.45
N GLY A 70 -22.22 -11.37 14.23
CA GLY A 70 -22.30 -11.82 15.63
C GLY A 70 -21.47 -11.00 16.62
N THR A 71 -20.98 -9.83 16.22
CA THR A 71 -20.20 -8.92 17.08
C THR A 71 -20.69 -7.48 16.96
N SER A 72 -20.20 -6.59 17.84
CA SER A 72 -20.40 -5.14 17.74
C SER A 72 -19.19 -4.40 17.18
N VAL A 73 -18.16 -5.12 16.72
CA VAL A 73 -16.96 -4.51 16.15
C VAL A 73 -17.10 -4.41 14.64
N THR A 74 -16.45 -3.41 14.06
CA THR A 74 -16.58 -3.12 12.63
C THR A 74 -15.26 -3.28 11.88
N LEU A 75 -15.36 -3.59 10.60
CA LEU A 75 -14.27 -3.66 9.64
C LEU A 75 -14.74 -3.06 8.31
N ARG A 76 -13.80 -2.76 7.41
CA ARG A 76 -14.16 -2.54 6.00
C ARG A 76 -14.75 -3.82 5.41
N PRO A 77 -15.65 -3.73 4.41
CA PRO A 77 -16.45 -4.88 3.98
C PRO A 77 -15.63 -6.11 3.60
N GLU A 78 -14.55 -5.92 2.84
CA GLU A 78 -13.71 -7.02 2.36
C GLU A 78 -12.90 -7.66 3.49
N ALA A 79 -12.47 -6.87 4.47
CA ALA A 79 -11.82 -7.39 5.67
C ALA A 79 -12.81 -8.10 6.60
N ALA A 80 -14.06 -7.63 6.69
CA ALA A 80 -15.13 -8.29 7.43
C ALA A 80 -15.42 -9.67 6.86
N GLU A 81 -15.64 -9.76 5.54
CA GLU A 81 -15.89 -11.02 4.83
C GLU A 81 -14.74 -12.02 5.03
N ALA A 82 -13.49 -11.56 4.86
CA ALA A 82 -12.31 -12.40 5.07
C ALA A 82 -12.21 -12.95 6.50
N VAL A 83 -12.40 -12.09 7.50
CA VAL A 83 -12.35 -12.48 8.92
C VAL A 83 -13.49 -13.42 9.28
N GLU A 84 -14.70 -13.17 8.78
CA GLU A 84 -15.87 -14.03 9.00
C GLU A 84 -15.67 -15.42 8.40
N ALA A 85 -15.19 -15.49 7.16
CA ALA A 85 -14.89 -16.74 6.47
C ALA A 85 -13.82 -17.55 7.23
N LEU A 86 -12.71 -16.89 7.62
CA LEU A 86 -11.65 -17.52 8.40
C LEU A 86 -12.17 -18.05 9.75
N VAL A 87 -12.98 -17.28 10.48
CA VAL A 87 -13.55 -17.71 11.77
C VAL A 87 -14.55 -18.85 11.58
N ALA A 88 -15.35 -18.81 10.53
CA ALA A 88 -16.31 -19.87 10.22
C ALA A 88 -15.61 -21.20 9.90
N ASP A 89 -14.55 -21.18 9.09
CA ASP A 89 -13.81 -22.37 8.75
C ASP A 89 -12.93 -22.88 9.89
N ALA A 90 -12.36 -21.98 10.71
CA ALA A 90 -11.71 -22.36 11.95
C ALA A 90 -12.66 -23.14 12.87
N ARG A 91 -13.92 -22.68 12.98
CA ARG A 91 -14.95 -23.36 13.76
C ARG A 91 -15.27 -24.74 13.20
N LYS A 92 -15.38 -24.89 11.88
CA LYS A 92 -15.56 -26.20 11.22
C LYS A 92 -14.38 -27.13 11.47
N ALA A 93 -13.16 -26.59 11.56
CA ALA A 93 -11.95 -27.32 11.93
C ALA A 93 -11.82 -27.63 13.43
N GLY A 94 -12.82 -27.29 14.26
CA GLY A 94 -12.83 -27.57 15.70
C GLY A 94 -12.15 -26.49 16.56
N HIS A 95 -11.90 -25.30 16.01
CA HIS A 95 -11.29 -24.19 16.73
C HIS A 95 -12.33 -23.09 17.04
N SER A 96 -12.66 -22.90 18.33
CA SER A 96 -13.60 -21.86 18.77
C SER A 96 -12.92 -20.49 18.93
N ILE A 97 -13.00 -19.68 17.88
CA ILE A 97 -12.36 -18.36 17.79
C ILE A 97 -13.43 -17.26 17.80
N LYS A 98 -13.11 -16.11 18.42
CA LYS A 98 -13.90 -14.87 18.39
C LYS A 98 -13.04 -13.69 17.94
N VAL A 99 -13.69 -12.67 17.39
CA VAL A 99 -13.10 -11.36 17.14
C VAL A 99 -13.17 -10.54 18.43
N LEU A 100 -12.02 -10.17 18.96
CA LEU A 100 -11.86 -9.43 20.22
C LEU A 100 -11.91 -7.92 20.00
N SER A 101 -11.30 -7.48 18.90
CA SER A 101 -11.03 -6.08 18.61
C SER A 101 -10.87 -5.93 17.09
N ALA A 102 -11.32 -4.81 16.54
CA ALA A 102 -11.27 -4.52 15.10
C ALA A 102 -11.10 -3.01 14.89
N PHE A 103 -11.92 -2.35 14.06
CA PHE A 103 -11.79 -0.91 13.82
C PHE A 103 -11.73 -0.10 15.13
N ARG A 104 -10.79 0.84 15.16
CA ARG A 104 -10.59 1.76 16.27
C ARG A 104 -10.27 3.14 15.72
N SER A 105 -11.13 4.11 15.99
CA SER A 105 -10.92 5.49 15.55
C SER A 105 -9.66 6.11 16.18
N TYR A 106 -9.15 7.16 15.54
CA TYR A 106 -8.05 7.97 16.05
C TYR A 106 -8.30 8.42 17.51
N GLN A 107 -9.50 8.94 17.79
CA GLN A 107 -9.85 9.45 19.12
C GLN A 107 -9.85 8.34 20.17
N ARG A 108 -10.36 7.15 19.82
CA ARG A 108 -10.33 6.00 20.72
C ARG A 108 -8.90 5.50 20.95
N GLN A 109 -8.05 5.50 19.92
CA GLN A 109 -6.64 5.15 20.06
C GLN A 109 -5.89 6.19 20.93
N SER A 110 -6.23 7.47 20.80
CA SER A 110 -5.68 8.55 21.64
C SER A 110 -6.05 8.39 23.12
N ALA A 111 -7.32 8.15 23.41
CA ALA A 111 -7.76 7.87 24.78
C ALA A 111 -7.04 6.65 25.37
N LEU A 112 -6.93 5.56 24.60
CA LEU A 112 -6.24 4.33 25.02
C LEU A 112 -4.75 4.56 25.31
N PHE A 113 -4.05 5.24 24.40
CA PHE A 113 -2.63 5.54 24.56
C PHE A 113 -2.40 6.42 25.79
N ASN A 114 -3.18 7.48 25.97
CA ASN A 114 -3.07 8.39 27.11
C ASN A 114 -3.36 7.68 28.44
N GLN A 115 -4.30 6.73 28.46
CA GLN A 115 -4.56 5.89 29.63
C GLN A 115 -3.32 5.05 29.99
N TYR A 116 -2.70 4.37 29.03
CA TYR A 116 -1.48 3.58 29.29
C TYR A 116 -0.29 4.44 29.67
N GLN A 117 -0.13 5.59 29.03
CA GLN A 117 0.92 6.54 29.36
C GLN A 117 0.77 7.03 30.80
N SER A 118 -0.45 7.38 31.21
CA SER A 118 -0.73 7.84 32.58
C SER A 118 -0.47 6.75 33.62
N LYS A 119 -0.73 5.48 33.27
CA LYS A 119 -0.61 4.34 34.19
C LYS A 119 0.81 3.77 34.29
N TYR A 120 1.54 3.73 33.18
CA TYR A 120 2.80 2.99 33.08
C TYR A 120 3.99 3.84 32.58
N GLY A 121 3.75 5.11 32.24
CA GLY A 121 4.73 5.98 31.62
C GLY A 121 4.83 5.80 30.09
N THR A 122 5.34 6.82 29.42
CA THR A 122 5.43 6.88 27.94
C THR A 122 6.20 5.71 27.36
N ALA A 123 7.39 5.42 27.91
CA ALA A 123 8.27 4.38 27.37
C ALA A 123 7.63 2.97 27.40
N TYR A 124 6.80 2.68 28.42
CA TYR A 124 6.08 1.42 28.47
C TYR A 124 4.83 1.44 27.56
N ALA A 125 4.10 2.56 27.54
CA ALA A 125 2.92 2.71 26.70
C ALA A 125 3.23 2.51 25.20
N GLU A 126 4.35 3.07 24.72
CA GLU A 126 4.80 2.90 23.33
C GLU A 126 5.12 1.45 22.96
N ARG A 127 5.43 0.59 23.94
CA ARG A 127 5.71 -0.83 23.69
C ARG A 127 4.45 -1.71 23.62
N ILE A 128 3.33 -1.24 24.16
CA ILE A 128 2.10 -2.03 24.28
C ILE A 128 0.90 -1.42 23.56
N SER A 129 1.05 -0.20 23.04
CA SER A 129 0.00 0.52 22.35
C SER A 129 0.59 1.44 21.30
N ALA A 130 0.04 1.33 20.10
CA ALA A 130 0.29 2.28 19.01
C ALA A 130 0.01 3.73 19.46
N ARG A 131 0.81 4.68 18.96
CA ARG A 131 0.45 6.10 19.02
C ARG A 131 -0.76 6.36 18.11
N PRO A 132 -1.59 7.38 18.39
CA PRO A 132 -2.68 7.77 17.50
C PRO A 132 -2.18 8.03 16.08
N GLY A 133 -2.90 7.57 15.06
CA GLY A 133 -2.48 7.65 13.65
C GLY A 133 -1.42 6.62 13.22
N THR A 134 -1.00 5.69 14.11
CA THR A 134 -0.03 4.61 13.77
C THR A 134 -0.58 3.19 14.02
N SER A 135 -1.88 3.08 14.36
CA SER A 135 -2.55 1.82 14.67
C SER A 135 -3.26 1.26 13.44
N GLU A 136 -2.94 0.03 13.01
CA GLU A 136 -3.61 -0.63 11.87
C GLU A 136 -5.12 -0.81 12.06
N HIS A 137 -5.59 -0.86 13.31
CA HIS A 137 -7.02 -0.84 13.61
C HIS A 137 -7.74 0.39 13.06
N GLN A 138 -7.06 1.52 12.87
CA GLN A 138 -7.66 2.73 12.31
C GLN A 138 -8.01 2.59 10.82
N LEU A 139 -7.35 1.66 10.10
CA LEU A 139 -7.66 1.38 8.70
C LEU A 139 -8.96 0.58 8.52
N GLY A 140 -9.47 -0.04 9.59
CA GLY A 140 -10.58 -0.99 9.49
C GLY A 140 -10.20 -2.27 8.73
N LEU A 141 -8.91 -2.58 8.65
CA LEU A 141 -8.34 -3.75 7.95
C LEU A 141 -7.69 -4.75 8.92
N ALA A 142 -7.64 -4.43 10.21
CA ALA A 142 -6.99 -5.25 11.22
C ALA A 142 -7.99 -5.74 12.28
N ALA A 143 -7.84 -6.99 12.68
CA ALA A 143 -8.64 -7.62 13.72
C ALA A 143 -7.75 -8.40 14.68
N ASP A 144 -8.12 -8.38 15.96
CA ASP A 144 -7.52 -9.23 16.98
C ASP A 144 -8.41 -10.44 17.20
N LEU A 145 -7.86 -11.63 17.00
CA LEU A 145 -8.55 -12.92 17.15
C LEU A 145 -8.11 -13.62 18.44
N GLY A 146 -9.04 -14.31 19.09
CA GLY A 146 -8.70 -15.11 20.27
C GLY A 146 -9.69 -16.21 20.52
N TYR A 147 -9.39 -17.04 21.51
CA TYR A 147 -10.33 -18.07 21.96
C TYR A 147 -11.56 -17.48 22.62
N THR A 148 -12.65 -18.25 22.61
CA THR A 148 -13.76 -18.03 23.52
C THR A 148 -13.33 -18.34 24.97
N ASN A 149 -13.36 -17.34 25.86
CA ASN A 149 -13.18 -17.48 27.33
C ASN A 149 -11.81 -18.05 27.76
N SER A 150 -10.70 -17.50 27.26
CA SER A 150 -9.37 -18.05 27.52
C SER A 150 -8.40 -17.09 28.20
N TYR A 151 -7.49 -17.65 29.00
CA TYR A 151 -6.39 -16.93 29.64
C TYR A 151 -5.32 -16.46 28.63
N ALA A 152 -5.31 -17.01 27.41
CA ALA A 152 -4.34 -16.72 26.36
C ALA A 152 -4.75 -15.58 25.41
N GLU A 153 -5.92 -14.96 25.63
CA GLU A 153 -6.39 -13.82 24.82
C GLU A 153 -5.35 -12.68 24.82
N LEU A 154 -5.00 -12.19 23.62
CA LEU A 154 -4.06 -11.08 23.39
C LEU A 154 -2.67 -11.31 24.03
N LYS A 155 -2.19 -12.56 24.01
CA LYS A 155 -0.86 -12.96 24.49
C LYS A 155 -0.13 -13.81 23.47
N GLU A 156 1.20 -13.79 23.53
CA GLU A 156 2.07 -14.60 22.66
C GLU A 156 1.75 -16.10 22.74
N ALA A 157 1.32 -16.57 23.92
CA ALA A 157 0.88 -17.93 24.14
C ALA A 157 -0.25 -18.37 23.18
N PHE A 158 -1.08 -17.44 22.66
CA PHE A 158 -2.11 -17.77 21.67
C PHE A 158 -1.54 -18.44 20.43
N GLY A 159 -0.35 -18.03 19.96
CA GLY A 159 0.31 -18.61 18.78
C GLY A 159 0.74 -20.07 18.97
N GLN A 160 0.84 -20.54 20.21
CA GLN A 160 1.19 -21.93 20.54
C GLN A 160 -0.04 -22.84 20.65
N THR A 161 -1.22 -22.27 20.55
CA THR A 161 -2.47 -23.01 20.68
C THR A 161 -2.90 -23.60 19.35
N PRO A 162 -3.72 -24.68 19.34
CA PRO A 162 -4.23 -25.24 18.08
C PRO A 162 -4.92 -24.20 17.19
N ALA A 163 -5.68 -23.26 17.76
CA ALA A 163 -6.35 -22.21 16.99
C ALA A 163 -5.37 -21.19 16.42
N GLY A 164 -4.41 -20.72 17.21
CA GLY A 164 -3.39 -19.78 16.73
C GLY A 164 -2.53 -20.37 15.61
N GLN A 165 -2.16 -21.64 15.73
CA GLN A 165 -1.43 -22.37 14.68
C GLN A 165 -2.28 -22.56 13.42
N TRP A 166 -3.57 -22.87 13.59
CA TRP A 166 -4.50 -22.99 12.47
C TRP A 166 -4.65 -21.66 11.72
N ILE A 167 -4.86 -20.55 12.44
CA ILE A 167 -4.92 -19.21 11.83
C ILE A 167 -3.61 -18.91 11.11
N ALA A 168 -2.46 -19.11 11.74
CA ALA A 168 -1.16 -18.81 11.13
C ALA A 168 -0.92 -19.59 9.83
N LYS A 169 -1.49 -20.79 9.71
CA LYS A 169 -1.42 -21.62 8.51
C LYS A 169 -2.40 -21.17 7.42
N HIS A 170 -3.59 -20.71 7.80
CA HIS A 170 -4.71 -20.49 6.88
C HIS A 170 -5.04 -19.02 6.59
N ALA A 171 -4.48 -18.06 7.34
CA ALA A 171 -4.79 -16.64 7.17
C ALA A 171 -4.61 -16.16 5.71
N VAL A 172 -3.54 -16.61 5.06
CA VAL A 172 -3.21 -16.23 3.68
C VAL A 172 -4.30 -16.65 2.69
N ASP A 173 -5.01 -17.75 2.95
CA ASP A 173 -6.09 -18.25 2.09
C ASP A 173 -7.26 -17.26 2.01
N TYR A 174 -7.41 -16.39 3.01
CA TYR A 174 -8.48 -15.37 3.11
C TYR A 174 -7.95 -13.95 2.89
N GLY A 175 -6.73 -13.77 2.37
CA GLY A 175 -6.14 -12.44 2.19
C GLY A 175 -5.68 -11.76 3.48
N LEU A 176 -5.53 -12.54 4.56
CA LEU A 176 -5.06 -12.09 5.87
C LEU A 176 -3.60 -12.51 6.09
N ILE A 177 -2.87 -11.70 6.86
CA ILE A 177 -1.51 -12.03 7.33
C ILE A 177 -1.44 -11.94 8.84
N ILE A 178 -0.57 -12.74 9.45
CA ILE A 178 -0.12 -12.50 10.83
C ILE A 178 0.82 -11.28 10.77
N ARG A 179 0.34 -10.14 11.23
CA ARG A 179 0.97 -8.84 10.93
C ARG A 179 2.32 -8.64 11.63
N TYR A 180 2.44 -9.19 12.85
CA TYR A 180 3.60 -9.03 13.71
C TYR A 180 4.16 -10.42 14.07
N PRO A 181 5.04 -10.99 13.22
CA PRO A 181 5.62 -12.31 13.42
C PRO A 181 6.77 -12.32 14.44
N VAL A 182 7.11 -13.51 14.93
CA VAL A 182 8.17 -13.72 15.91
C VAL A 182 9.53 -13.22 15.41
N GLY A 183 10.27 -12.51 16.24
CA GLY A 183 11.63 -12.05 15.96
C GLY A 183 11.75 -10.89 14.95
N MET A 184 10.63 -10.27 14.55
CA MET A 184 10.63 -9.19 13.54
C MET A 184 10.35 -7.79 14.11
N GLU A 185 10.44 -7.61 15.43
CA GLU A 185 10.16 -6.33 16.11
C GLU A 185 11.05 -5.19 15.61
N SER A 186 12.31 -5.46 15.24
CA SER A 186 13.20 -4.45 14.68
C SER A 186 12.75 -3.90 13.32
N ILE A 187 11.85 -4.61 12.62
CA ILE A 187 11.30 -4.21 11.32
C ILE A 187 9.89 -3.64 11.49
N THR A 188 9.03 -4.35 12.21
CA THR A 188 7.61 -3.97 12.37
C THR A 188 7.38 -2.88 13.41
N GLY A 189 8.31 -2.75 14.37
CA GLY A 189 8.16 -1.91 15.56
C GLY A 189 7.24 -2.49 16.64
N TYR A 190 6.75 -3.73 16.48
CA TYR A 190 5.90 -4.41 17.44
C TYR A 190 6.43 -5.82 17.75
N LYS A 191 6.26 -6.23 19.00
CA LYS A 191 6.54 -7.60 19.45
C LYS A 191 5.66 -8.62 18.70
N TYR A 192 5.92 -9.90 18.93
CA TYR A 192 5.09 -10.97 18.37
C TYR A 192 3.62 -10.86 18.82
N GLU A 193 2.70 -10.79 17.87
CA GLU A 193 1.26 -10.73 18.14
C GLU A 193 0.50 -11.77 17.29
N PRO A 194 0.46 -13.04 17.72
CA PRO A 194 -0.22 -14.11 16.97
C PRO A 194 -1.73 -13.92 16.78
N TRP A 195 -2.33 -13.03 17.56
CA TRP A 195 -3.75 -12.71 17.48
C TRP A 195 -4.07 -11.67 16.40
N HIS A 196 -3.08 -10.86 15.99
CA HIS A 196 -3.32 -9.68 15.16
C HIS A 196 -3.23 -10.05 13.68
N VAL A 197 -4.40 -10.10 13.03
CA VAL A 197 -4.50 -10.33 11.59
C VAL A 197 -4.73 -9.02 10.84
N ARG A 198 -4.06 -8.87 9.70
CA ARG A 198 -4.22 -7.73 8.80
C ARG A 198 -4.67 -8.20 7.42
N TYR A 199 -5.75 -7.63 6.90
CA TYR A 199 -6.21 -7.86 5.53
C TYR A 199 -5.42 -7.00 4.54
N ILE A 200 -4.93 -7.65 3.48
CA ILE A 200 -4.23 -7.00 2.36
C ILE A 200 -4.76 -7.44 0.98
N GLY A 201 -5.80 -8.29 0.95
CA GLY A 201 -6.33 -8.92 -0.26
C GLY A 201 -5.72 -10.29 -0.52
N GLU A 202 -6.51 -11.20 -1.09
CA GLU A 202 -6.09 -12.59 -1.33
C GLU A 202 -4.84 -12.70 -2.21
N ASP A 203 -4.83 -12.03 -3.35
CA ASP A 203 -3.71 -12.10 -4.30
C ASP A 203 -2.42 -11.55 -3.67
N GLN A 204 -2.54 -10.50 -2.86
CA GLN A 204 -1.43 -9.85 -2.19
C GLN A 204 -0.90 -10.68 -1.03
N ALA A 205 -1.78 -11.33 -0.25
CA ALA A 205 -1.36 -12.26 0.80
C ALA A 205 -0.64 -13.48 0.22
N LYS A 206 -1.18 -14.07 -0.86
CA LYS A 206 -0.55 -15.19 -1.56
C LYS A 206 0.79 -14.78 -2.18
N ALA A 207 0.86 -13.63 -2.82
CA ALA A 207 2.10 -13.09 -3.38
C ALA A 207 3.13 -12.76 -2.29
N MET A 208 2.72 -12.20 -1.15
CA MET A 208 3.60 -11.97 -0.01
C MET A 208 4.19 -13.29 0.48
N ALA A 209 3.36 -14.32 0.68
CA ALA A 209 3.81 -15.64 1.10
C ALA A 209 4.81 -16.27 0.10
N ALA A 210 4.59 -16.07 -1.20
CA ALA A 210 5.49 -16.57 -2.25
C ALA A 210 6.78 -15.74 -2.40
N SER A 211 6.77 -14.45 -2.05
CA SER A 211 7.89 -13.53 -2.25
C SER A 211 9.09 -13.76 -1.33
N GLY A 212 8.91 -14.54 -0.26
CA GLY A 212 9.91 -14.72 0.81
C GLY A 212 9.98 -13.56 1.81
N ALA A 213 9.14 -12.52 1.66
CA ALA A 213 8.98 -11.47 2.66
C ALA A 213 8.45 -12.06 3.97
N LYS A 214 9.08 -11.72 5.10
CA LYS A 214 8.66 -12.18 6.42
C LYS A 214 7.71 -11.19 7.08
N THR A 215 7.74 -9.93 6.65
CA THR A 215 6.94 -8.82 7.18
C THR A 215 6.22 -8.07 6.07
N TYR A 216 5.16 -7.36 6.45
CA TYR A 216 4.46 -6.50 5.50
C TYR A 216 5.33 -5.34 5.03
N GLU A 217 6.22 -4.81 5.88
CA GLU A 217 7.19 -3.77 5.54
C GLU A 217 8.14 -4.19 4.40
N GLU A 218 8.69 -5.40 4.48
CA GLU A 218 9.54 -5.96 3.43
C GLU A 218 8.75 -6.12 2.13
N TYR A 219 7.55 -6.71 2.21
CA TYR A 219 6.68 -6.91 1.06
C TYR A 219 6.29 -5.59 0.38
N TYR A 220 5.84 -4.62 1.17
CA TYR A 220 5.50 -3.28 0.73
C TYR A 220 6.68 -2.58 0.07
N SER A 221 7.91 -2.78 0.58
CA SER A 221 9.12 -2.26 -0.04
C SER A 221 9.40 -2.89 -1.40
N MET A 222 9.07 -4.18 -1.60
CA MET A 222 9.18 -4.84 -2.90
C MET A 222 8.14 -4.29 -3.88
N LEU A 223 6.87 -4.18 -3.46
CA LEU A 223 5.80 -3.57 -4.25
C LEU A 223 6.16 -2.16 -4.72
N LYS A 224 6.64 -1.32 -3.79
CA LYS A 224 7.05 0.06 -4.09
C LYS A 224 8.18 0.11 -5.12
N LYS A 225 9.18 -0.78 -5.02
CA LYS A 225 10.27 -0.87 -5.99
C LYS A 225 9.76 -1.29 -7.37
N GLN A 226 8.82 -2.23 -7.44
CA GLN A 226 8.23 -2.67 -8.71
C GLN A 226 7.43 -1.54 -9.36
N ALA A 227 6.52 -0.91 -8.63
CA ALA A 227 5.70 0.20 -9.14
C ALA A 227 6.57 1.37 -9.66
N GLN A 228 7.69 1.67 -9.00
CA GLN A 228 8.64 2.69 -9.47
C GLN A 228 9.38 2.29 -10.75
N LYS A 229 9.71 1.00 -10.92
CA LYS A 229 10.32 0.50 -12.15
C LYS A 229 9.35 0.58 -13.33
N GLU A 230 8.10 0.17 -13.12
CA GLU A 230 7.04 0.22 -14.12
C GLU A 230 6.72 1.66 -14.55
N ALA A 231 6.63 2.60 -13.61
CA ALA A 231 6.44 4.02 -13.91
C ALA A 231 7.58 4.58 -14.77
N LYS A 232 8.84 4.29 -14.41
CA LYS A 232 10.02 4.74 -15.18
C LYS A 232 10.10 4.11 -16.57
N ALA A 233 9.69 2.85 -16.73
CA ALA A 233 9.63 2.20 -18.04
C ALA A 233 8.57 2.86 -18.93
N THR A 234 7.42 3.20 -18.36
CA THR A 234 6.32 3.89 -19.06
C THR A 234 6.73 5.31 -19.48
N ASP A 235 7.44 6.05 -18.63
CA ASP A 235 7.94 7.39 -18.95
C ASP A 235 8.99 7.35 -20.08
N LYS A 236 9.88 6.35 -20.08
CA LYS A 236 10.89 6.16 -21.15
C LYS A 236 10.25 5.78 -22.48
N ALA A 237 9.19 4.97 -22.48
CA ALA A 237 8.47 4.60 -23.69
C ALA A 237 7.67 5.76 -24.31
N LYS A 238 7.45 6.86 -23.56
CA LYS A 238 6.69 8.04 -23.99
C LYS A 238 7.56 9.14 -24.62
N VAL A 239 8.89 9.01 -24.60
CA VAL A 239 9.81 9.91 -25.31
C VAL A 239 10.01 9.36 -26.72
N PRO A 240 9.51 10.03 -27.79
CA PRO A 240 9.81 9.59 -29.14
C PRO A 240 11.31 9.77 -29.38
N GLU A 241 11.95 8.70 -29.83
CA GLU A 241 13.32 8.69 -30.33
C GLU A 241 13.41 9.69 -31.49
N VAL A 242 13.86 10.92 -31.19
CA VAL A 242 14.23 11.88 -32.22
C VAL A 242 15.54 11.38 -32.82
N GLU A 243 15.40 10.59 -33.88
CA GLU A 243 16.48 10.18 -34.76
C GLU A 243 17.24 11.43 -35.22
N GLN A 244 18.43 11.64 -34.66
CA GLN A 244 19.30 12.75 -35.05
C GLN A 244 19.82 12.51 -36.47
N LYS A 245 19.11 13.05 -37.46
CA LYS A 245 19.65 13.22 -38.81
C LYS A 245 20.82 14.19 -38.75
N LYS A 246 22.02 13.61 -38.86
CA LYS A 246 23.30 14.27 -39.15
C LYS A 246 23.13 15.25 -40.33
N PRO A 247 23.44 16.54 -40.20
CA PRO A 247 23.39 17.45 -41.34
C PRO A 247 24.59 17.17 -42.28
N GLU A 248 24.28 16.93 -43.55
CA GLU A 248 25.24 16.91 -44.65
C GLU A 248 25.90 18.29 -44.80
N SER A 249 27.23 18.30 -44.81
CA SER A 249 28.04 19.47 -45.15
C SER A 249 27.95 19.73 -46.65
N LYS A 250 27.32 20.84 -47.07
CA LYS A 250 27.56 21.43 -48.39
C LYS A 250 28.66 22.47 -48.29
N SER A 251 29.72 22.22 -49.04
CA SER A 251 30.81 23.12 -49.38
C SER A 251 30.31 24.34 -50.15
N THR A 252 30.76 25.53 -49.75
CA THR A 252 30.73 26.72 -50.61
C THR A 252 32.12 27.32 -50.70
N GLU A 253 32.49 27.63 -51.94
CA GLU A 253 33.72 28.23 -52.42
C GLU A 253 34.11 29.50 -51.67
N GLY A 254 35.42 29.67 -51.48
CA GLY A 254 36.01 30.94 -51.09
C GLY A 254 36.46 31.74 -52.31
N THR A 255 36.27 33.05 -52.27
CA THR A 255 37.18 34.01 -52.91
C THR A 255 37.18 35.35 -52.13
N ALA A 256 38.42 35.82 -51.92
CA ALA A 256 38.96 37.09 -51.42
C ALA A 256 38.19 38.39 -51.79
N LYS A 257 38.35 39.59 -51.19
CA LYS A 257 39.36 40.29 -50.34
C LYS A 257 38.72 41.64 -49.83
N PRO A 258 39.42 42.60 -49.18
CA PRO A 258 38.90 43.38 -48.06
C PRO A 258 38.55 44.85 -48.39
N GLY A 259 37.76 45.50 -47.53
CA GLY A 259 37.44 46.93 -47.64
C GLY A 259 36.93 47.54 -46.35
N SER A 260 37.79 48.36 -45.73
CA SER A 260 37.54 49.52 -44.87
C SER A 260 36.14 49.77 -44.26
N GLY A 261 36.14 50.02 -42.95
CA GLY A 261 35.45 51.21 -42.44
C GLY A 261 34.48 51.00 -41.27
N VAL A 262 34.89 51.58 -40.13
CA VAL A 262 34.05 52.16 -39.07
C VAL A 262 33.51 51.20 -37.99
N LEU A 263 34.06 51.41 -36.80
CA LEU A 263 33.58 50.96 -35.50
C LEU A 263 32.22 51.59 -35.18
N GLN A 264 31.26 50.80 -34.71
CA GLN A 264 30.28 51.26 -33.73
C GLN A 264 30.33 50.34 -32.51
N LYS A 265 30.45 51.00 -31.36
CA LYS A 265 30.38 50.46 -30.01
C LYS A 265 28.95 50.04 -29.76
N ASP A 266 28.73 48.79 -29.35
CA ASP A 266 28.04 48.42 -28.11
C ASP A 266 27.80 46.90 -28.13
N ASP A 267 27.80 46.31 -26.94
CA ASP A 267 27.51 44.91 -26.62
C ASP A 267 28.62 43.89 -26.85
N LEU A 268 29.63 43.88 -25.97
CA LEU A 268 30.12 42.65 -25.34
C LEU A 268 31.07 42.94 -24.17
N ILE A 269 30.82 42.21 -23.07
CA ILE A 269 31.69 41.91 -21.91
C ILE A 269 31.59 42.87 -20.73
N VAL A 270 30.84 42.42 -19.72
CA VAL A 270 31.19 42.66 -18.31
C VAL A 270 31.00 41.34 -17.57
N LEU A 271 32.09 40.78 -17.02
CA LEU A 271 32.08 40.09 -15.72
C LEU A 271 33.51 39.68 -15.36
N ARG A 272 34.16 40.48 -14.51
CA ARG A 272 35.11 40.08 -13.46
C ARG A 272 35.63 41.31 -12.69
N PHE A 273 35.20 41.48 -11.43
CA PHE A 273 36.05 41.44 -10.21
C PHE A 273 35.44 42.17 -8.98
N LEU A 274 35.12 41.36 -7.94
CA LEU A 274 35.28 41.54 -6.46
C LEU A 274 34.56 42.71 -5.72
N PRO A 275 34.25 42.62 -4.38
CA PRO A 275 35.07 42.04 -3.29
C PRO A 275 34.33 41.22 -2.18
N PRO A 276 35.05 40.67 -1.18
CA PRO A 276 34.52 39.74 -0.18
C PRO A 276 34.07 40.39 1.15
N TYR A 277 33.40 39.57 1.97
CA TYR A 277 33.01 39.73 3.39
C TYR A 277 31.80 40.59 3.75
N ARG A 278 30.79 39.94 4.38
CA ARG A 278 30.10 40.47 5.57
C ARG A 278 29.70 39.36 6.54
N ASP A 279 30.11 39.61 7.77
CA ASP A 279 29.95 38.94 9.06
C ASP A 279 28.49 38.53 9.41
N TRP A 280 28.34 37.38 10.06
CA TRP A 280 27.13 36.92 10.73
C TRP A 280 27.37 36.90 12.24
N SER A 281 26.82 37.90 12.92
CA SER A 281 26.76 37.92 14.37
C SER A 281 25.44 38.52 14.88
N PHE A 282 24.84 37.75 15.80
CA PHE A 282 23.80 38.05 16.79
C PHE A 282 22.31 38.02 16.42
N GLY A 283 21.56 37.30 17.29
CA GLY A 283 20.10 37.44 17.40
C GLY A 283 19.34 36.42 18.25
N PHE A 284 19.81 36.01 19.44
CA PHE A 284 18.94 35.45 20.49
C PHE A 284 18.47 36.61 21.37
N ILE A 285 17.16 36.74 21.60
CA ILE A 285 16.55 37.58 22.65
C ILE A 285 15.22 36.92 23.08
N PRO A 286 14.61 37.33 24.21
CA PRO A 286 14.74 36.76 25.56
C PRO A 286 13.51 35.95 26.01
#